data_AF-A0A2S7XDN9-F1
#
_entry.id   AF-A0A2S7XDN9-F1
#
_cell.length_a   1.000
_cell.length_b   1.000
_cell.length_c   1.000
_cell.angle_alpha   90.00
_cell.angle_beta   90.00
_cell.angle_gamma   90.00
#
_symmetry.space_group_name_H-M   'P 1'
#
loop_
_entity.id
_entity.type
_entity.pdbx_description
1 polymer ?
#
loop_
_entity_poly.entity_id
_entity_poly.type
_entity_poly.pdbx_seq_one_letter_code
_entity_poly.pdbx_strand_id
1 'polypeptide(L)'
;MRYQLKLEYLKDEDLRPERPIIPEHEEADMYIRAFVEDINLFSCTEIASEDNMVVQIMLADGFQLEDLHKNLKSMNPKYLEMFKTTGLFSIS
;
A
#
# COMPACT_ATOMS: atom_id res chain seq x y z
N MET A 1 -5.82 -5.17 15.58
CA MET A 1 -6.36 -3.81 15.30
C MET A 1 -6.57 -3.64 13.79
N ARG A 2 -7.49 -2.80 13.32
CA ARG A 2 -7.77 -2.66 11.88
C ARG A 2 -7.45 -1.26 11.36
N TYR A 3 -6.83 -1.22 10.17
CA TYR A 3 -6.44 0.00 9.48
C TYR A 3 -6.89 -0.03 8.02
N GLN A 4 -7.05 1.15 7.44
CA GLN A 4 -7.27 1.33 6.02
C GLN A 4 -6.19 2.23 5.41
N LEU A 5 -5.83 1.93 4.17
CA LEU A 5 -4.94 2.71 3.32
C LEU A 5 -5.62 2.88 1.96
N LYS A 6 -5.86 4.10 1.51
CA LYS A 6 -6.38 4.33 0.17
C LYS A 6 -5.25 4.38 -0.83
N LEU A 7 -5.51 3.85 -2.02
CA LEU A 7 -4.65 3.86 -3.18
C LEU A 7 -5.25 4.79 -4.23
N GLU A 8 -4.39 5.44 -5.00
CA GLU A 8 -4.80 6.25 -6.14
C GLU A 8 -3.86 5.99 -7.32
N TYR A 9 -4.42 5.79 -8.51
CA TYR A 9 -3.60 5.79 -9.73
C TYR A 9 -2.91 7.14 -9.90
N LEU A 10 -1.73 7.08 -10.50
CA LEU A 10 -0.98 8.27 -10.84
C LEU A 10 -1.63 9.02 -11.98
N LYS A 11 -1.49 10.34 -11.95
CA LYS A 11 -1.95 11.26 -12.98
C LYS A 11 -0.77 12.08 -13.47
N ASP A 12 -0.96 12.83 -14.56
CA ASP A 12 0.10 13.67 -15.14
C ASP A 12 0.72 14.65 -14.13
N GLU A 13 -0.05 15.12 -13.14
CA GLU A 13 0.44 15.98 -12.05
C GLU A 13 1.45 15.29 -11.11
N ASP A 14 1.52 13.96 -11.13
CA ASP A 14 2.43 13.14 -10.34
C ASP A 14 3.74 12.83 -11.05
N LEU A 15 3.90 13.26 -12.30
CA LEU A 15 5.15 13.11 -13.05
C LEU A 15 6.29 13.87 -12.35
N ARG A 16 7.43 13.20 -12.21
CA ARG A 16 8.66 13.75 -11.60
C ARG A 16 9.89 13.29 -12.36
N PRO A 17 11.06 13.92 -12.20
CA PRO A 17 12.30 13.43 -12.82
C PRO A 17 12.58 11.95 -12.51
N GLU A 18 12.28 11.52 -11.29
CA GLU A 18 12.39 10.14 -10.82
C GLU A 18 11.22 9.22 -11.24
N ARG A 19 10.19 9.79 -11.87
CA ARG A 19 8.99 9.09 -12.37
C ARG A 19 8.52 9.73 -13.68
N PRO A 20 9.21 9.45 -14.79
CA PRO A 20 9.00 10.17 -16.05
C PRO A 20 7.78 9.71 -16.83
N ILE A 21 7.15 8.60 -16.44
CA ILE A 21 6.04 7.97 -17.17
C ILE A 21 4.95 7.60 -16.15
N ILE A 22 3.69 7.79 -16.55
CA ILE A 22 2.53 7.28 -15.82
C ILE A 22 2.26 5.84 -16.31
N PRO A 23 2.26 4.84 -15.41
CA PRO A 23 1.98 3.47 -15.80
C PRO A 23 0.53 3.32 -16.24
N GLU A 24 0.29 2.34 -17.12
CA GLU A 24 -1.06 1.94 -17.47
C GLU A 24 -1.76 1.32 -16.26
N HIS A 25 -3.09 1.43 -16.19
CA HIS A 25 -3.85 0.90 -15.05
C HIS A 25 -3.64 -0.60 -14.85
N GLU A 26 -3.55 -1.38 -15.95
CA GLU A 26 -3.29 -2.82 -15.86
C GLU A 26 -1.94 -3.13 -15.22
N GLU A 27 -0.91 -2.36 -15.53
CA GLU A 27 0.40 -2.49 -14.89
C GLU A 27 0.29 -2.12 -13.41
N ALA A 28 -0.30 -0.96 -13.09
CA ALA A 28 -0.48 -0.52 -11.71
C ALA A 28 -1.26 -1.55 -10.87
N ASP A 29 -2.32 -2.15 -11.41
CA ASP A 29 -3.14 -3.17 -10.75
C ASP A 29 -2.33 -4.41 -10.37
N MET A 30 -1.39 -4.83 -11.22
CA MET A 30 -0.48 -5.93 -10.89
C MET A 30 0.38 -5.59 -9.66
N TYR A 31 0.88 -4.36 -9.59
CA TYR A 31 1.67 -3.91 -8.44
C TYR A 31 0.83 -3.68 -7.19
N ILE A 32 -0.43 -3.27 -7.32
CA ILE A 32 -1.36 -3.14 -6.19
C ILE A 32 -1.61 -4.52 -5.56
N ARG A 33 -1.84 -5.55 -6.37
CA ARG A 33 -1.99 -6.92 -5.88
C ARG A 33 -0.73 -7.41 -5.17
N ALA A 34 0.44 -7.23 -5.79
CA ALA A 34 1.71 -7.60 -5.18
C ALA A 34 1.98 -6.82 -3.87
N PHE A 35 1.59 -5.55 -3.80
CA PHE A 35 1.69 -4.74 -2.58
C PHE A 35 0.84 -5.30 -1.44
N VAL A 36 -0.39 -5.73 -1.71
CA VAL A 36 -1.28 -6.35 -0.70
C VAL A 36 -0.75 -7.72 -0.27
N GLU A 37 -0.23 -8.51 -1.20
CA GLU A 37 0.44 -9.78 -0.91
C GLU A 37 1.67 -9.57 -0.02
N ASP A 38 2.51 -8.58 -0.32
CA ASP A 38 3.68 -8.25 0.50
C ASP A 38 3.29 -7.80 1.92
N ILE A 39 2.20 -7.03 2.07
CA ILE A 39 1.69 -6.65 3.41
C ILE A 39 1.26 -7.88 4.21
N ASN A 40 0.68 -8.89 3.56
CA ASN A 40 0.33 -10.16 4.21
C ASN A 40 1.56 -10.95 4.68
N LEU A 41 2.74 -10.68 4.14
CA LEU A 41 3.99 -11.31 4.57
C LEU A 41 4.62 -10.64 5.79
N PHE A 42 4.11 -9.48 6.23
CA PHE A 42 4.64 -8.83 7.42
C PHE A 42 4.26 -9.60 8.68
N SER A 43 5.23 -9.76 9.59
CA SER A 43 5.00 -10.44 10.87
C SER A 43 3.94 -9.75 11.75
N CYS A 44 3.71 -8.45 11.53
CA CYS A 44 2.72 -7.68 12.27
C CYS A 44 1.31 -7.73 11.65
N THR A 45 1.14 -8.32 10.46
CA THR A 45 -0.13 -8.40 9.75
C THR A 45 -0.75 -9.78 9.97
N GLU A 46 -2.01 -9.81 10.37
CA GLU A 46 -2.82 -11.03 10.41
C GLU A 46 -3.47 -11.29 9.05
N ILE A 47 -4.05 -10.24 8.44
CA ILE A 47 -4.60 -10.30 7.08
C ILE A 47 -4.62 -8.90 6.46
N ALA A 48 -4.34 -8.83 5.16
CA ALA A 48 -4.56 -7.67 4.32
C ALA A 48 -5.36 -8.04 3.07
N SER A 49 -6.25 -7.15 2.66
CA SER A 49 -7.08 -7.31 1.47
C SER A 49 -7.31 -5.96 0.82
N GLU A 50 -7.57 -5.96 -0.47
CA GLU A 50 -7.89 -4.74 -1.23
C GLU A 50 -9.30 -4.85 -1.81
N ASP A 51 -10.04 -3.76 -1.72
CA ASP A 51 -11.31 -3.55 -2.39
C ASP A 51 -11.41 -2.10 -2.85
N ASN A 52 -11.67 -1.90 -4.14
CA ASN A 52 -11.89 -0.59 -4.76
C ASN A 52 -10.82 0.46 -4.39
N MET A 53 -9.54 0.10 -4.57
CA MET A 53 -8.39 0.94 -4.24
C MET A 53 -8.29 1.25 -2.74
N VAL A 54 -8.85 0.42 -1.88
CA VAL A 54 -8.73 0.53 -0.42
C VAL A 54 -8.14 -0.75 0.13
N VAL A 55 -6.94 -0.66 0.70
CA VAL A 55 -6.31 -1.77 1.41
C VAL A 55 -6.76 -1.75 2.85
N GLN A 56 -7.41 -2.82 3.28
CA GLN A 56 -7.75 -3.09 4.67
C GLN A 56 -6.69 -3.99 5.28
N ILE A 57 -6.16 -3.61 6.44
CA ILE A 57 -5.07 -4.30 7.11
C ILE A 57 -5.49 -4.59 8.55
N MET A 58 -5.50 -5.86 8.92
CA MET A 58 -5.68 -6.32 10.29
C MET A 58 -4.31 -6.68 10.87
N LEU A 59 -3.93 -6.00 11.94
CA LEU A 59 -2.71 -6.32 12.68
C LEU A 59 -2.92 -7.52 13.59
N ALA A 60 -1.89 -8.37 13.65
CA ALA A 60 -1.77 -9.45 14.60
C ALA A 60 -1.68 -8.92 16.05
N ASP A 61 -2.09 -9.76 17.00
CA ASP A 61 -2.11 -9.40 18.42
C ASP A 61 -0.71 -9.01 18.94
N GLY A 62 -0.66 -7.95 19.75
CA GLY A 62 0.57 -7.46 20.37
C GLY A 62 1.39 -6.47 19.52
N PHE A 63 1.02 -6.27 18.24
CA PHE A 63 1.64 -5.26 17.38
C PHE A 63 0.90 -3.92 17.41
N GLN A 64 1.62 -2.85 17.08
CA GLN A 64 1.11 -1.48 17.02
C GLN A 64 1.25 -0.90 15.61
N LEU A 65 0.63 0.27 15.40
CA LEU A 65 0.70 0.99 14.12
C LEU A 65 2.15 1.30 13.70
N GLU A 66 3.03 1.57 14.67
CA GLU A 66 4.44 1.85 14.42
C GLU A 66 5.17 0.67 13.75
N ASP A 67 4.80 -0.58 14.10
CA ASP A 67 5.37 -1.78 13.50
C ASP A 67 4.97 -1.89 12.03
N LEU A 68 3.70 -1.61 11.72
CA LEU A 68 3.20 -1.56 10.35
C LEU A 68 3.91 -0.46 9.55
N HIS A 69 4.03 0.75 10.11
CA HIS A 69 4.77 1.84 9.47
C HIS A 69 6.23 1.48 9.17
N LYS A 70 6.89 0.74 10.06
CA LYS A 70 8.27 0.30 9.86
C LYS A 70 8.38 -0.67 8.67
N ASN A 71 7.49 -1.65 8.58
CA ASN A 71 7.48 -2.62 7.48
C ASN A 71 7.12 -1.97 6.13
N LEU A 72 6.13 -1.07 6.11
CA LEU A 72 5.75 -0.32 4.90
C LEU A 72 6.92 0.50 4.34
N LYS A 73 7.76 1.10 5.20
CA LYS A 73 8.96 1.84 4.76
C LYS A 73 10.04 0.97 4.13
N SER A 74 10.07 -0.33 4.43
CA SER A 74 11.01 -1.28 3.84
C SER A 74 10.49 -1.98 2.58
N MET A 75 9.28 -1.64 2.14
CA MET A 75 8.71 -2.23 0.93
C MET A 75 9.50 -1.85 -0.33
N ASN A 76 9.27 -2.63 -1.38
CA ASN A 76 9.84 -2.35 -2.69
C ASN A 76 9.47 -0.91 -3.12
N PRO A 77 10.46 -0.03 -3.34
CA PRO A 77 10.19 1.36 -3.70
C PRO A 77 9.44 1.49 -5.03
N LYS A 78 9.48 0.44 -5.88
CA LYS A 78 8.76 0.39 -7.16
C LYS A 78 7.24 0.55 -7.01
N TYR A 79 6.65 0.20 -5.87
CA TYR A 79 5.22 0.43 -5.62
C TYR A 79 4.87 1.92 -5.69
N LEU A 80 5.76 2.79 -5.20
CA LEU A 80 5.54 4.22 -5.24
C LEU A 80 5.56 4.76 -6.67
N GLU A 81 6.25 4.10 -7.60
CA GLU A 81 6.25 4.46 -9.02
C GLU A 81 4.93 4.09 -9.72
N MET A 82 4.10 3.25 -9.09
CA MET A 82 2.91 2.67 -9.70
C MET A 82 1.60 3.32 -9.24
N PHE A 83 1.53 3.71 -7.98
CA PHE A 83 0.35 4.34 -7.38
C PHE A 83 0.75 5.23 -6.20
N LYS A 84 -0.18 6.08 -5.77
CA LYS A 84 -0.08 6.83 -4.51
C LYS A 84 -0.84 6.10 -3.41
N THR A 85 -0.39 6.31 -2.18
CA THR A 85 -1.11 5.87 -0.99
C THR A 85 -1.49 7.08 -0.14
N THR A 86 -2.63 7.03 0.56
CA THR A 86 -2.92 7.99 1.62
C THR A 86 -2.14 7.66 2.90
N GLY A 87 -2.41 8.39 3.99
CA GLY A 87 -2.03 7.91 5.32
C GLY A 87 -2.85 6.67 5.73
N LEU A 88 -2.38 5.99 6.78
CA LEU A 88 -3.12 4.94 7.46
C LEU A 88 -4.16 5.53 8.40
N PHE A 89 -5.38 4.99 8.36
CA PHE A 89 -6.45 5.38 9.27
C PHE A 89 -6.96 4.16 10.03
N SER A 90 -7.10 4.28 11.35
CA SER A 90 -7.73 3.22 12.15
C SER A 90 -9.22 3.10 11.77
N ILE A 91 -9.71 1.88 11.68
CA ILE A 91 -11.13 1.57 11.49
C ILE A 91 -11.61 0.66 12.62
N SER A 92 -12.88 0.78 12.99
CA SER A 92 -13.52 0.02 14.06
C SER A 92 -13.85 -1.41 13.65
#